data_AF-A0A934IYE2-F1
#
_entry.id   AF-A0A934IYE2-F1
#
_cell.length_a   1.000
_cell.length_b   1.000
_cell.length_c   1.000
_cell.angle_alpha   90.00
_cell.angle_beta   90.00
_cell.angle_gamma   90.00
#
_symmetry.space_group_name_H-M   'P 1'
#
loop_
_entity.id
_entity.type
_entity.pdbx_description
1 polymer ?
#
loop_
_entity_poly.entity_id
_entity_poly.type
_entity_poly.pdbx_seq_one_letter_code
_entity_poly.pdbx_strand_id
1 'polypeptide(L)' 'MRNILMTVMLLVVVVVLFNGIITQSNTGTQAQIQKQGTDANAKIGSLAPQ' A
#
# COMPACT_ATOMS: atom_id res chain seq x y z
N MET A 1 -27.44 -15.18 17.79
CA MET A 1 -26.21 -14.71 18.47
C MET A 1 -24.92 -15.17 17.80
N ARG A 2 -24.73 -16.47 17.52
CA ARG A 2 -23.48 -16.98 16.88
C ARG A 2 -23.11 -16.32 15.54
N ASN A 3 -24.08 -16.07 14.67
CA ASN A 3 -23.82 -15.53 13.33
C ASN A 3 -23.48 -14.04 13.34
N ILE A 4 -24.13 -13.27 14.24
CA ILE A 4 -23.83 -11.84 14.43
C ILE A 4 -22.41 -11.65 14.99
N LEU A 5 -21.95 -12.58 15.83
CA LEU A 5 -20.61 -12.51 16.41
C LEU A 5 -19.51 -12.63 15.35
N MET A 6 -19.65 -13.55 14.40
CA MET A 6 -18.68 -13.70 13.29
C MET A 6 -18.67 -12.51 12.35
N THR A 7 -19.84 -11.94 12.03
CA THR A 7 -19.91 -10.76 11.15
C THR A 7 -19.29 -9.52 11.79
N VAL A 8 -19.46 -9.36 13.11
CA VAL A 8 -18.83 -8.25 13.85
C VAL A 8 -17.32 -8.43 13.92
N MET A 9 -16.83 -9.65 14.17
CA MET A 9 -15.39 -9.94 14.16
C MET A 9 -14.75 -9.64 12.80
N LEU A 10 -15.43 -10.03 11.70
CA LEU A 10 -14.95 -9.75 10.36
C LEU A 10 -14.94 -8.24 10.05
N LEU A 11 -15.96 -7.49 10.46
CA LEU A 11 -16.01 -6.03 10.30
C LEU A 11 -14.86 -5.34 11.04
N VAL A 12 -14.58 -5.74 12.29
CA VAL A 12 -13.47 -5.18 13.09
C VAL A 12 -12.14 -5.42 12.39
N VAL A 13 -11.89 -6.63 11.89
CA VAL A 13 -10.65 -6.96 11.18
C VAL A 13 -10.49 -6.11 9.92
N VAL A 14 -11.56 -5.94 9.13
CA VAL A 14 -11.52 -5.10 7.92
C VAL A 14 -11.20 -3.65 8.26
N VAL A 15 -11.80 -3.09 9.31
CA VAL A 15 -11.52 -1.71 9.75
C VAL A 15 -10.07 -1.57 10.21
N VAL A 16 -9.53 -2.54 10.96
CA VAL A 16 -8.12 -2.52 11.41
C VAL A 16 -7.17 -2.57 10.21
N LEU A 17 -7.40 -3.47 9.26
CA LEU A 17 -6.60 -3.59 8.04
C LEU A 17 -6.70 -2.33 7.17
N PHE A 18 -7.90 -1.78 7.02
CA PHE A 18 -8.15 -0.56 6.27
C PHE A 18 -7.39 0.63 6.85
N ASN A 19 -7.44 0.79 8.18
CA ASN A 19 -6.65 1.82 8.86
C ASN A 19 -5.15 1.60 8.65
N GLY A 20 -4.64 0.36 8.75
CA GLY A 20 -3.23 0.07 8.51
C GLY A 20 -2.76 0.41 7.09
N ILE A 21 -3.59 0.21 6.08
CA ILE A 21 -3.25 0.48 4.67
C ILE A 21 -3.40 1.98 4.33
N ILE A 22 -4.46 2.64 4.80
CA ILE A 22 -4.75 4.04 4.45
C ILE A 22 -3.91 5.02 5.27
N THR A 23 -3.65 4.75 6.54
CA THR A 23 -2.92 5.70 7.41
C THR A 23 -1.42 5.69 7.17
N GLN A 24 -0.91 4.68 6.49
CA GLN A 24 0.52 4.52 6.28
C GLN A 24 0.90 5.11 4.93
N SER A 25 1.40 6.34 4.97
CA SER A 25 1.78 7.14 3.78
C SER A 25 2.83 6.48 2.87
N ASN A 26 3.51 5.44 3.36
CA ASN A 26 4.58 4.70 2.67
C ASN A 26 4.20 3.26 2.33
N THR A 27 3.00 2.79 2.65
CA THR A 27 2.52 1.48 2.17
C THR A 27 1.38 1.72 1.17
N GLY A 28 1.41 0.96 0.08
CA GLY A 28 0.43 1.05 -0.99
C GLY A 28 1.02 1.40 -2.35
N THR A 29 0.11 1.46 -3.33
CA THR A 29 0.42 1.63 -4.74
C THR A 29 1.24 2.90 -5.02
N GLN A 30 1.01 3.99 -4.28
CA GLN A 30 1.76 5.24 -4.45
C GLN A 30 3.26 5.08 -4.15
N ALA A 31 3.61 4.48 -3.01
CA ALA A 31 5.01 4.25 -2.63
C ALA A 31 5.71 3.34 -3.63
N GLN A 32 5.00 2.33 -4.13
CA GLN A 32 5.51 1.43 -5.17
C GLN A 32 5.73 2.16 -6.50
N ILE A 33 4.81 3.06 -6.90
CA ILE A 33 4.95 3.90 -8.09
C ILE A 33 6.14 4.86 -7.94
N GLN A 34 6.30 5.50 -6.78
CA GLN A 34 7.43 6.40 -6.52
C GLN A 34 8.75 5.64 -6.61
N LYS A 35 8.86 4.50 -5.93
CA LYS A 35 10.05 3.65 -6.00
C LYS A 35 10.37 3.24 -7.43
N GLN A 36 9.38 2.71 -8.15
CA GLN A 36 9.53 2.28 -9.54
C GLN A 36 9.96 3.44 -10.45
N GLY A 37 9.39 4.64 -10.26
CA GLY A 37 9.72 5.84 -11.01
C GLY A 37 11.13 6.35 -10.72
N THR A 38 11.55 6.37 -9.46
CA THR A 38 12.92 6.73 -9.07
C THR A 38 13.94 5.76 -9.67
N ASP A 39 13.67 4.45 -9.58
CA ASP A 39 14.55 3.42 -10.13
C ASP A 39 14.64 3.51 -11.65
N ALA A 40 13.52 3.78 -12.33
CA ALA A 40 13.49 4.00 -13.78
C ALA A 40 14.27 5.25 -14.19
N ASN A 41 14.11 6.37 -13.49
CA ASN A 41 14.82 7.61 -13.77
C ASN A 41 16.33 7.46 -13.55
N ALA A 42 16.75 6.74 -12.50
CA ALA A 42 18.17 6.42 -12.29
C ALA A 42 18.73 5.59 -13.45
N LYS A 43 17.96 4.60 -13.92
CA LYS A 43 18.36 3.77 -15.06
C LYS A 43 18.42 4.57 -16.37
N ILE A 44 17.45 5.43 -16.64
CA ILE A 44 17.46 6.33 -17.81
C ILE A 44 18.65 7.28 -17.75
N GLY A 45 18.91 7.89 -16.59
CA GLY A 45 20.07 8.75 -16.38
C GLY A 45 21.41 8.04 -16.59
N SER A 46 21.50 6.75 -16.22
CA SER A 46 22.70 5.94 -16.51
C SER A 46 22.87 5.55 -17.98
N LEU A 47 21.80 5.65 -18.77
CA LEU A 47 21.78 5.31 -20.20
C LEU A 47 21.90 6.55 -21.09
N ALA A 48 21.64 7.75 -20.55
CA ALA A 48 21.91 9.00 -21.23
C ALA A 48 23.43 9.23 -21.25
N PRO A 49 24.08 9.20 -22.43
CA PRO A 49 25.45 9.67 -22.55
C PRO A 49 25.47 11.17 -22.22
N GLN A 50 26.45 11.60 -21.44
CA GLN A 50 26.72 13.03 -21.19
C GLN A 50 26.90 13.78 -22.51
#